data_AF-A0A2V9P8J4-F1
#
_entry.id   AF-A0A2V9P8J4-F1
#
_cell.length_a   1.000
_cell.length_b   1.000
_cell.length_c   1.000
_cell.angle_alpha   90.00
_cell.angle_beta   90.00
_cell.angle_gamma   90.00
#
_symmetry.space_group_name_H-M   'P 1'
#
loop_
_entity.id
_entity.type
_entity.pdbx_description
1 polymer ?
#
loop_
_entity_poly.entity_id
_entity_poly.type
_entity_poly.pdbx_seq_one_letter_code
_entity_poly.pdbx_strand_id
1 'polypeptide(L)'
;MFEALAIPLLAPLYNFAHWLTHNRDEAEDLVQETYVKALKGFPSFTPGTNFRAWMYRILRNTFLTSRSGLKQTVSLDDEESDVAEPAANDNPESLLFARADQEEIRRALEQLPVAHREI
;
A
#
# COMPACT_ATOMS: atom_id res chain seq x y z
N MET A 1 6.29 -13.64 8.62
CA MET A 1 6.63 -12.24 8.97
C MET A 1 5.99 -11.28 7.97
N PHE A 2 6.31 -11.37 6.66
CA PHE A 2 5.71 -10.54 5.61
C PHE A 2 4.18 -10.66 5.54
N GLU A 3 3.66 -11.89 5.43
CA GLU A 3 2.22 -12.14 5.23
C GLU A 3 1.34 -11.52 6.32
N ALA A 4 1.80 -11.55 7.58
CA ALA A 4 1.08 -10.97 8.71
C ALA A 4 0.92 -9.44 8.59
N LEU A 5 1.87 -8.76 7.94
CA LEU A 5 1.81 -7.33 7.66
C LEU A 5 1.10 -7.03 6.33
N ALA A 6 1.24 -7.91 5.35
CA ALA A 6 0.78 -7.70 3.98
C ALA A 6 -0.68 -8.09 3.75
N ILE A 7 -1.17 -9.19 4.31
CA ILE A 7 -2.56 -9.66 4.12
C ILE A 7 -3.60 -8.60 4.57
N PRO A 8 -3.44 -7.93 5.73
CA PRO A 8 -4.39 -6.89 6.14
C PRO A 8 -4.48 -5.70 5.17
N LEU A 9 -3.47 -5.51 4.31
CA LEU A 9 -3.43 -4.42 3.33
C LEU A 9 -4.07 -4.78 1.98
N LEU A 10 -4.56 -6.02 1.80
CA LEU A 10 -5.06 -6.47 0.49
C LEU A 10 -6.26 -5.65 0.02
N ALA A 11 -7.31 -5.57 0.84
CA ALA A 11 -8.50 -4.78 0.54
C ALA A 11 -8.20 -3.28 0.31
N PRO A 12 -7.48 -2.57 1.19
CA PRO A 12 -7.23 -1.14 0.98
C PRO A 12 -6.29 -0.86 -0.20
N LEU A 13 -5.32 -1.73 -0.50
CA LEU A 13 -4.49 -1.60 -1.70
C LEU A 13 -5.29 -1.88 -2.97
N TYR A 14 -6.21 -2.85 -2.93
CA TYR A 14 -7.11 -3.13 -4.05
C TYR A 14 -8.06 -1.97 -4.32
N ASN A 15 -8.67 -1.38 -3.29
CA ASN A 15 -9.53 -0.21 -3.44
C ASN A 15 -8.77 0.97 -4.07
N PHE A 16 -7.53 1.19 -3.63
CA PHE A 16 -6.67 2.23 -4.19
C PHE A 16 -6.26 1.92 -5.64
N ALA A 17 -5.87 0.68 -5.94
CA ALA A 17 -5.58 0.24 -7.30
C ALA A 17 -6.79 0.43 -8.23
N HIS A 18 -7.97 0.04 -7.79
CA HIS A 18 -9.22 0.20 -8.54
C HIS A 18 -9.56 1.67 -8.79
N TRP A 19 -9.34 2.55 -7.81
CA TRP A 19 -9.48 3.99 -8.00
C TRP A 19 -8.48 4.55 -9.02
N LEU A 20 -7.23 4.05 -9.05
CA LEU A 20 -6.23 4.48 -10.03
C LEU A 20 -6.54 3.99 -11.44
N THR A 21 -6.93 2.72 -11.59
CA THR A 21 -7.10 2.08 -12.91
C THR A 21 -8.47 2.32 -13.51
N HIS A 22 -9.50 2.56 -12.69
CA HIS A 22 -10.91 2.54 -13.09
C HIS A 22 -11.32 1.24 -13.81
N ASN A 23 -10.55 0.17 -13.61
CA ASN A 23 -10.72 -1.14 -14.25
C ASN A 23 -10.37 -2.23 -13.24
N ARG A 24 -11.29 -3.20 -13.09
CA ARG A 24 -11.17 -4.29 -12.14
C ARG A 24 -9.99 -5.20 -12.44
N ASP A 25 -9.87 -5.72 -13.65
CA ASP A 25 -8.81 -6.64 -14.04
C ASP A 25 -7.43 -5.97 -13.91
N GLU A 26 -7.29 -4.72 -14.35
CA GLU A 26 -6.05 -3.95 -14.17
C GLU A 26 -5.70 -3.70 -12.69
N ALA A 27 -6.72 -3.54 -11.83
CA ALA A 27 -6.51 -3.37 -10.39
C ALA A 27 -6.04 -4.67 -9.73
N GLU A 28 -6.65 -5.80 -10.07
CA GLU A 28 -6.24 -7.12 -9.60
C GLU A 28 -4.79 -7.42 -10.00
N ASP A 29 -4.42 -7.13 -11.26
CA ASP A 29 -3.04 -7.31 -11.76
C ASP A 29 -2.04 -6.37 -11.06
N LEU A 30 -2.40 -5.09 -10.89
CA LEU A 30 -1.56 -4.11 -10.21
C LEU A 30 -1.26 -4.51 -8.76
N VAL A 31 -2.28 -4.98 -8.03
CA VAL A 31 -2.11 -5.48 -6.65
C VAL A 31 -1.22 -6.71 -6.65
N GLN A 32 -1.46 -7.69 -7.52
CA GLN A 32 -0.62 -8.88 -7.61
C GLN A 32 0.86 -8.53 -7.86
N GLU A 33 1.13 -7.68 -8.85
CA GLU A 33 2.50 -7.24 -9.15
C GLU A 33 3.14 -6.47 -7.97
N THR A 34 2.34 -5.66 -7.26
CA THR A 34 2.78 -4.97 -6.04
C THR A 34 3.25 -5.97 -4.98
N TYR A 35 2.46 -7.01 -4.70
CA TYR A 35 2.82 -8.02 -3.70
C TYR A 35 4.03 -8.86 -4.12
N VAL A 36 4.17 -9.17 -5.41
CA VAL A 36 5.36 -9.85 -5.94
C VAL A 36 6.62 -9.00 -5.75
N LYS A 37 6.56 -7.70 -6.06
CA LYS A 37 7.68 -6.76 -5.85
C LYS A 37 7.98 -6.55 -4.37
N ALA A 38 6.95 -6.40 -3.55
CA ALA A 38 7.10 -6.26 -2.11
C ALA A 38 7.73 -7.51 -1.49
N LEU A 39 7.30 -8.71 -1.86
CA LEU A 39 7.91 -9.94 -1.35
C LEU A 39 9.40 -10.03 -1.73
N LYS A 40 9.77 -9.64 -2.95
CA LYS A 40 11.16 -9.59 -3.42
C LYS A 40 12.00 -8.54 -2.69
N GLY A 41 11.42 -7.38 -2.38
CA GLY A 41 12.08 -6.28 -1.67
C GLY A 41 12.01 -6.36 -0.15
N PHE A 42 11.26 -7.31 0.39
CA PHE A 42 11.07 -7.45 1.83
C PHE A 42 12.37 -7.63 2.63
N PRO A 43 13.43 -8.31 2.13
CA PRO A 43 14.71 -8.37 2.83
C PRO A 43 15.34 -7.00 3.09
N SER A 44 15.07 -6.00 2.24
CA SER A 44 15.57 -4.62 2.38
C SER A 44 14.65 -3.74 3.24
N PHE A 45 13.50 -4.24 3.67
CA PHE A 45 12.59 -3.48 4.52
C PHE A 45 13.09 -3.44 5.96
N THR A 46 13.25 -2.24 6.51
CA THR A 46 13.66 -2.02 7.91
C THR A 46 12.48 -2.18 8.87
N PRO A 47 12.48 -3.19 9.78
CA PRO A 47 11.43 -3.36 10.77
C PRO A 47 11.32 -2.14 11.70
N GLY A 48 10.09 -1.80 12.10
CA GLY A 48 9.80 -0.60 12.90
C GLY A 48 9.50 0.65 12.06
N THR A 49 9.69 0.61 10.74
CA THR A 49 9.21 1.64 9.81
C THR A 49 7.77 1.37 9.35
N ASN A 50 7.16 2.32 8.65
CA ASN A 50 5.76 2.23 8.21
C ASN A 50 5.60 1.29 7.00
N PHE A 51 5.27 0.02 7.28
CA PHE A 51 5.04 -1.00 6.25
C PHE A 51 3.90 -0.65 5.30
N ARG A 52 2.83 0.01 5.79
CA ARG A 52 1.71 0.44 4.95
C ARG A 52 2.21 1.44 3.90
N ALA A 53 2.89 2.51 4.33
CA ALA A 53 3.43 3.51 3.41
C ALA A 53 4.38 2.91 2.37
N TRP A 54 5.19 1.93 2.78
CA TRP A 54 6.09 1.19 1.89
C TRP A 54 5.32 0.41 0.80
N MET A 55 4.24 -0.31 1.16
CA MET A 55 3.39 -1.02 0.20
C MET A 55 2.71 -0.06 -0.81
N TYR A 56 2.16 1.06 -0.35
CA TYR A 56 1.54 2.06 -1.22
C TYR A 56 2.54 2.69 -2.20
N ARG A 57 3.80 2.90 -1.77
CA ARG A 57 4.88 3.38 -2.64
C ARG A 57 5.17 2.39 -3.77
N ILE A 58 5.27 1.09 -3.47
CA ILE A 58 5.49 0.05 -4.47
C ILE A 58 4.33 -0.01 -5.47
N LEU A 59 3.08 0.09 -4.98
CA LEU A 59 1.89 0.08 -5.82
C LEU A 59 1.87 1.27 -6.79
N ARG A 60 2.07 2.48 -6.27
CA ARG A 60 2.09 3.69 -7.11
C ARG A 60 3.21 3.64 -8.14
N ASN A 61 4.41 3.22 -7.76
CA ASN A 61 5.52 3.08 -8.70
C ASN A 61 5.18 2.08 -9.79
N THR A 62 4.60 0.92 -9.43
CA THR A 62 4.16 -0.10 -10.39
C THR A 62 3.12 0.45 -11.36
N PHE A 63 2.14 1.20 -10.88
CA PHE A 63 1.14 1.88 -11.73
C PHE A 63 1.76 2.90 -12.69
N LEU A 64 2.67 3.75 -12.20
CA LEU A 64 3.31 4.77 -13.05
C LEU A 64 4.19 4.12 -14.13
N THR A 65 4.92 3.06 -13.78
CA THR A 65 5.71 2.26 -14.72
C THR A 65 4.81 1.64 -15.80
N SER A 66 3.65 1.08 -15.44
CA SER A 66 2.73 0.50 -16.43
C SER A 66 2.13 1.56 -17.37
N ARG A 67 1.85 2.76 -16.87
CA ARG A 67 1.32 3.89 -17.67
C ARG A 67 2.35 4.54 -18.59
N SER A 68 3.61 4.59 -18.18
CA SER A 68 4.67 5.23 -18.98
C SER A 68 5.19 4.37 -20.11
N GLY A 69 4.81 3.08 -20.20
CA GLY A 69 5.31 2.12 -21.20
C GLY A 69 6.80 1.77 -21.08
N LEU A 70 7.53 2.49 -20.22
CA LEU A 70 8.90 2.20 -19.84
C LEU A 70 8.85 1.03 -18.84
N LYS A 71 9.29 -0.15 -19.27
CA LYS A 71 9.65 -1.24 -18.34
C LYS A 71 10.90 -0.83 -17.56
N GLN A 72 10.78 0.15 -16.67
CA GLN A 72 11.80 0.40 -15.68
C GLN A 72 11.78 -0.81 -14.73
N THR A 73 12.83 -1.62 -14.81
CA THR A 73 13.19 -2.53 -13.73
C THR A 73 13.44 -1.65 -12.52
N VAL A 74 12.42 -1.45 -11.68
CA VAL A 74 12.59 -0.83 -10.37
C VAL A 74 13.45 -1.80 -9.58
N SER A 75 14.76 -1.58 -9.68
CA SER A 75 15.73 -2.18 -8.79
C SER A 75 15.39 -1.63 -7.42
N LEU A 76 15.06 -2.53 -6.50
CA LEU A 76 14.83 -2.18 -5.09
C LEU A 76 16.16 -1.86 -4.38
N ASP A 77 17.27 -1.85 -5.14
CA ASP A 77 18.67 -1.67 -4.72
C ASP A 77 19.24 -0.26 -5.01
N ASP A 78 18.52 0.63 -5.72
CA ASP A 78 19.01 2.00 -5.97
C ASP A 78 18.71 2.91 -4.76
N GLU A 79 19.46 2.70 -3.69
CA GLU A 79 19.78 3.73 -2.72
C GLU A 79 21.01 4.49 -3.26
N GLU A 80 20.92 5.83 -3.35
CA GLU A 80 22.00 6.80 -3.64
C GLU A 80 22.09 7.37 -5.09
N SER A 81 21.18 8.28 -5.46
CA SER A 81 21.54 9.52 -6.18
C SER A 81 20.38 10.52 -6.23
N ASP A 82 20.50 11.52 -5.34
CA ASP A 82 20.12 12.93 -5.49
C ASP A 82 18.83 13.26 -6.26
N VAL A 83 17.70 13.37 -5.53
CA VAL A 83 16.80 14.54 -5.61
C VAL A 83 15.81 14.52 -4.46
N ALA A 84 16.03 15.44 -3.51
CA ALA A 84 15.13 15.98 -2.50
C ALA A 84 14.25 14.97 -1.74
N GLU A 85 14.44 14.85 -0.43
CA GLU A 85 13.38 14.38 0.46
C GLU A 85 12.09 15.18 0.20
N PRO A 86 10.98 14.63 -0.35
CA PRO A 86 9.71 15.01 0.19
C PRO A 86 9.59 14.22 1.49
N ALA A 87 9.41 14.95 2.58
CA ALA A 87 9.23 14.42 3.92
C ALA A 87 8.55 13.05 3.94
N ALA A 88 8.96 12.23 4.91
CA ALA A 88 8.25 11.05 5.40
C ALA A 88 6.82 11.34 5.92
N ASN A 89 6.16 12.39 5.43
CA ASN A 89 4.74 12.65 5.50
C ASN A 89 4.13 12.31 4.13
N ASP A 90 3.78 11.05 3.96
CA ASP A 90 2.41 10.67 3.63
C ASP A 90 1.71 11.70 2.70
N ASN A 91 1.78 11.46 1.38
CA ASN A 91 1.15 12.31 0.36
C ASN A 91 -0.33 12.57 0.76
N PRO A 92 -0.85 13.81 0.72
CA PRO A 92 -2.20 14.16 1.18
C PRO A 92 -3.29 13.22 0.67
N GLU A 93 -3.20 12.75 -0.56
CA GLU A 93 -4.16 11.78 -1.12
C GLU A 93 -4.09 10.42 -0.41
N SER A 94 -2.90 9.89 -0.16
CA SER A 94 -2.68 8.65 0.60
C SER A 94 -3.10 8.81 2.06
N LEU A 95 -2.82 9.96 2.68
CA LEU A 95 -3.32 10.32 4.02
C LEU A 95 -4.85 10.39 4.06
N LEU A 96 -5.47 10.94 3.03
CA LEU A 96 -6.93 11.07 2.93
C LEU A 96 -7.57 9.69 2.82
N PHE A 97 -7.02 8.80 1.99
CA PHE A 97 -7.48 7.42 1.92
C PHE A 97 -7.20 6.65 3.22
N ALA A 98 -6.03 6.82 3.84
CA ALA A 98 -5.73 6.19 5.12
C ALA A 98 -6.67 6.65 6.24
N ARG A 99 -7.04 7.93 6.27
CA ARG A 99 -8.06 8.47 7.18
C ARG A 99 -9.46 7.94 6.86
N ALA A 100 -9.81 7.83 5.59
CA ALA A 100 -11.10 7.29 5.17
C ALA A 100 -11.25 5.81 5.58
N ASP A 101 -10.23 4.98 5.34
CA ASP A 101 -10.19 3.59 5.80
C ASP A 101 -10.28 3.49 7.33
N GLN A 102 -9.55 4.35 8.06
CA GLN A 102 -9.59 4.36 9.53
C GLN A 102 -10.98 4.70 10.07
N GLU A 103 -11.67 5.65 9.46
CA GLU A 103 -13.04 6.01 9.82
C GLU A 103 -14.01 4.87 9.50
N GLU A 104 -13.83 4.16 8.38
CA GLU A 104 -14.67 3.02 8.02
C GLU A 104 -14.49 1.85 9.01
N ILE A 105 -13.24 1.54 9.37
CA ILE A 105 -12.91 0.53 10.40
C ILE A 105 -13.51 0.94 11.75
N ARG A 106 -13.37 2.23 12.14
CA ARG A 106 -13.93 2.74 13.39
C ARG A 106 -15.45 2.58 13.43
N ARG A 107 -16.14 2.93 12.35
CA ARG A 107 -17.59 2.77 12.23
C ARG A 107 -18.02 1.31 12.27
N ALA A 108 -17.26 0.42 11.65
CA ALA A 108 -17.53 -1.02 11.72
C ALA A 108 -17.35 -1.56 13.15
N LEU A 109 -16.35 -1.09 13.89
CA LEU A 109 -16.15 -1.41 15.31
C LEU A 109 -17.27 -0.85 16.20
N GLU A 110 -17.79 0.35 15.89
CA GLU A 110 -18.92 0.95 16.61
C GLU A 110 -20.26 0.25 16.34
N GLN A 111 -20.37 -0.49 15.22
CA GLN A 111 -21.52 -1.33 14.89
C GLN A 111 -21.45 -2.74 15.49
N LEU A 112 -20.37 -3.11 16.18
CA LEU A 112 -20.37 -4.35 16.95
C LEU A 112 -21.30 -4.19 18.17
N PRO A 113 -22.31 -5.07 18.35
CA PRO A 113 -23.12 -5.10 19.55
C PRO A 113 -22.24 -5.26 20.80
N VAL A 114 -22.68 -4.68 21.93
CA VAL A 114 -22.00 -4.62 23.24
C VAL A 114 -21.82 -6.00 23.92
N ALA A 115 -21.81 -7.11 23.16
CA ALA A 115 -21.86 -8.47 23.65
C ALA A 115 -20.50 -9.07 24.11
N HIS A 116 -19.42 -8.28 24.16
CA HIS A 116 -18.14 -8.71 24.75
C HIS A 116 -17.59 -7.70 25.75
N ARG A 117 -18.47 -7.10 26.56
CA ARG A 117 -18.07 -6.45 27.81
C ARG A 117 -18.27 -7.46 28.95
N GLU A 118 -17.22 -8.23 29.24
CA GLU A 118 -17.01 -9.03 30.46
C GLU A 118 -18.02 -10.20 30.63
N ILE A 119 -17.59 -11.46 30.75
CA ILE A 119 -16.87 -12.08 31.86
C ILE A 119 -15.84 -13.09 31.34
#